data_AF-L7VRP5-F1
#
_entry.id   AF-L7VRP5-F1
#
_cell.length_a   1.000
_cell.length_b   1.000
_cell.length_c   1.000
_cell.angle_alpha   90.00
_cell.angle_beta   90.00
_cell.angle_gamma   90.00
#
_symmetry.space_group_name_H-M   'P 1'
#
loop_
_entity.id
_entity.type
_entity.pdbx_description
1 polymer ?
#
loop_
_entity_poly.entity_id
_entity_poly.type
_entity_poly.pdbx_seq_one_letter_code
_entity_poly.pdbx_strand_id
1 'polypeptide(L)'
;MSSELLLLHRQRFPSMVTYLGLLPRGLDSYPNCQVKASLLHSLKTDLPLDSLVESLPSALQEIVTQPPPVSSWIPEVYFRALLRASFDSFFRDRRKYVAWGYEAQRRVLSSPLYRPLFMVMSTERGFRLASSRWENFHKGVSLTVHMGERGGRIVFEFPAHLLTLFDLEVTMCGIRVAIELIGARDVQVSELAENATSMSGLVTWR
;
A
#
# COMPACT_ATOMS: atom_id res chain seq x y z
N MET A 1 23.02 -7.23 -11.12
CA MET A 1 22.28 -6.86 -12.34
C MET A 1 23.27 -6.31 -13.35
N SER A 2 23.21 -6.72 -14.62
CA SER A 2 24.03 -6.08 -15.66
C SER A 2 23.58 -4.62 -15.87
N SER A 3 24.49 -3.76 -16.32
CA SER A 3 24.21 -2.32 -16.53
C SER A 3 23.09 -2.09 -17.56
N GLU A 4 22.98 -2.96 -18.56
CA GLU A 4 21.97 -2.88 -19.63
C GLU A 4 20.55 -3.18 -19.12
N LEU A 5 20.40 -4.20 -18.26
CA LEU A 5 19.12 -4.51 -17.63
C LEU A 5 18.66 -3.33 -16.76
N LEU A 6 19.56 -2.73 -15.97
CA LEU A 6 19.19 -1.55 -15.17
C LEU A 6 18.70 -0.39 -16.04
N LEU A 7 19.30 -0.17 -17.21
CA LEU A 7 18.90 0.87 -18.15
C LEU A 7 17.51 0.61 -18.73
N LEU A 8 17.24 -0.63 -19.18
CA LEU A 8 15.92 -1.03 -19.71
C LEU A 8 14.82 -0.85 -18.66
N HIS A 9 15.08 -1.29 -17.42
CA HIS A 9 14.13 -1.11 -16.33
C HIS A 9 13.92 0.37 -16.00
N ARG A 10 14.96 1.21 -16.06
CA ARG A 10 14.82 2.65 -15.81
C ARG A 10 13.98 3.35 -16.87
N GLN A 11 14.08 2.92 -18.13
CA GLN A 11 13.25 3.46 -19.21
C GLN A 11 11.78 3.05 -19.07
N ARG A 12 11.52 1.80 -18.67
CA ARG A 12 10.16 1.26 -18.61
C ARG A 12 9.44 1.50 -17.28
N PHE A 13 10.18 1.48 -16.18
CA PHE A 13 9.68 1.61 -14.81
C PHE A 13 10.52 2.59 -13.98
N PRO A 14 10.56 3.88 -14.35
CA PRO A 14 11.40 4.88 -13.70
C PRO A 14 11.11 5.03 -12.19
N SER A 15 9.83 4.98 -11.77
CA SER A 15 9.49 5.13 -10.35
C SER A 15 9.88 3.90 -9.54
N MET A 16 9.71 2.70 -10.10
CA MET A 16 10.13 1.44 -9.47
C MET A 16 11.64 1.42 -9.26
N VAL A 17 12.43 1.74 -10.29
CA VAL A 17 13.89 1.76 -10.19
C VAL A 17 14.37 2.79 -9.18
N THR A 18 13.75 3.97 -9.16
CA THR A 18 14.08 5.02 -8.16
C THR A 18 13.84 4.50 -6.75
N TYR A 19 12.69 3.89 -6.50
CA TYR A 19 12.36 3.32 -5.19
C TYR A 19 13.32 2.21 -4.77
N LEU A 20 13.59 1.24 -5.64
CA LEU A 20 14.52 0.15 -5.33
C LEU A 20 15.94 0.66 -5.05
N GLY A 21 16.34 1.78 -5.65
CA GLY A 21 17.62 2.44 -5.39
C GLY A 21 17.72 3.13 -4.02
N LEU A 22 16.59 3.43 -3.35
CA LEU A 22 16.58 3.95 -1.98
C LEU A 22 16.76 2.85 -0.94
N LEU A 23 16.50 1.60 -1.31
CA LEU A 23 16.52 0.46 -0.39
C LEU A 23 17.93 -0.13 -0.27
N PRO A 24 18.35 -0.57 0.94
CA PRO A 24 19.71 -1.03 1.18
C PRO A 24 20.12 -2.27 0.36
N ARG A 25 19.16 -3.12 -0.02
CA ARG A 25 19.38 -4.33 -0.82
C ARG A 25 18.35 -4.48 -1.96
N GLY A 26 17.76 -3.38 -2.42
CA GLY A 26 16.70 -3.43 -3.43
C GLY A 26 15.55 -4.34 -2.99
N LEU A 27 15.18 -5.30 -3.84
CA LEU A 27 14.08 -6.25 -3.59
C LEU A 27 14.28 -7.12 -2.34
N ASP A 28 15.53 -7.40 -1.94
CA ASP A 28 15.86 -8.25 -0.78
C ASP A 28 15.94 -7.46 0.54
N SER A 29 15.42 -6.22 0.54
CA SER A 29 15.38 -5.36 1.71
C SER A 29 14.23 -5.75 2.63
N TYR A 30 14.50 -5.72 3.94
CA TYR A 30 13.48 -5.88 4.98
C TYR A 30 12.58 -7.13 4.83
N PRO A 31 13.13 -8.35 4.80
CA PRO A 31 12.36 -9.58 4.59
C PRO A 31 11.26 -9.84 5.63
N ASN A 32 11.40 -9.24 6.82
CA ASN A 32 10.39 -9.31 7.89
C ASN A 32 9.20 -8.36 7.68
N CYS A 33 9.29 -7.46 6.69
CA CYS A 33 8.20 -6.58 6.30
C CYS A 33 7.36 -7.26 5.22
N GLN A 34 6.10 -7.53 5.52
CA GLN A 34 5.23 -8.31 4.65
C GLN A 34 3.85 -7.67 4.53
N VAL A 35 3.22 -7.88 3.39
CA VAL A 35 1.83 -7.50 3.12
C VAL A 35 1.00 -8.73 2.79
N LYS A 36 -0.32 -8.62 2.98
CA LYS A 36 -1.27 -9.66 2.60
C LYS A 36 -1.36 -9.79 1.09
N ALA A 37 -1.26 -11.03 0.59
CA ALA A 37 -1.33 -11.33 -0.83
C ALA A 37 -2.66 -10.90 -1.49
N SER A 38 -3.75 -10.80 -0.72
CA SER A 38 -5.02 -10.25 -1.19
C SER A 38 -4.89 -8.88 -1.88
N LEU A 39 -3.93 -8.05 -1.47
CA LEU A 39 -3.67 -6.76 -2.14
C LEU A 39 -3.06 -6.94 -3.54
N LEU A 40 -2.17 -7.92 -3.71
CA LEU A 40 -1.63 -8.29 -5.03
C LEU A 40 -2.75 -8.85 -5.94
N HIS A 41 -3.63 -9.68 -5.39
CA HIS A 41 -4.77 -10.20 -6.13
C HIS A 41 -5.73 -9.09 -6.58
N SER A 42 -5.98 -8.09 -5.72
CA SER A 42 -6.74 -6.90 -6.12
C SER A 42 -6.05 -6.16 -7.26
N LEU A 43 -4.74 -5.93 -7.15
CA LEU A 43 -3.95 -5.27 -8.19
C LEU A 43 -4.05 -6.00 -9.54
N LYS A 44 -3.92 -7.34 -9.54
CA LYS A 44 -4.05 -8.18 -10.75
C LYS A 44 -5.46 -8.20 -11.31
N THR A 45 -6.48 -8.10 -10.47
CA THR A 45 -7.88 -8.04 -10.91
C THR A 45 -8.15 -6.75 -11.68
N ASP A 46 -7.56 -5.64 -11.22
CA ASP A 46 -7.87 -4.32 -11.76
C ASP A 46 -6.97 -3.90 -12.93
N LEU A 47 -5.74 -4.42 -12.98
CA LEU A 47 -4.73 -4.00 -13.95
C LEU A 47 -4.13 -5.23 -14.65
N PRO A 48 -3.78 -5.12 -15.95
CA PRO A 48 -3.24 -6.22 -16.73
C PRO A 48 -1.76 -6.47 -16.39
N LEU A 49 -1.45 -6.84 -15.15
CA LEU A 49 -0.07 -7.06 -14.68
C LEU A 49 0.67 -8.12 -15.49
N ASP A 50 -0.03 -9.09 -16.06
CA ASP A 50 0.56 -10.14 -16.90
C ASP A 50 1.26 -9.55 -18.13
N SER A 51 0.79 -8.41 -18.65
CA SER A 51 1.44 -7.69 -19.76
C SER A 51 2.80 -7.06 -19.38
N LEU A 52 3.13 -7.00 -18.10
CA LEU A 52 4.38 -6.42 -17.60
C LEU A 52 5.44 -7.49 -17.29
N VAL A 53 5.06 -8.76 -17.18
CA VAL A 53 5.90 -9.85 -16.65
C VAL A 53 7.27 -9.88 -17.29
N GLU A 54 7.38 -9.91 -18.62
CA GLU A 54 8.67 -10.02 -19.32
C GLU A 54 9.65 -8.87 -19.03
N SER A 55 9.15 -7.73 -18.56
CA SER A 55 9.96 -6.55 -18.25
C SER A 55 10.28 -6.38 -16.77
N LEU A 56 9.59 -7.13 -15.89
CA LEU A 56 9.80 -7.03 -14.45
C LEU A 56 11.11 -7.74 -14.03
N PRO A 57 11.72 -7.39 -12.89
CA PRO A 57 12.79 -8.19 -12.29
C PRO A 57 12.31 -9.62 -12.00
N SER A 58 13.17 -10.63 -12.16
CA SER A 58 12.80 -12.06 -12.07
C SER A 58 11.94 -12.42 -10.86
N ALA A 59 12.29 -11.92 -9.67
CA ALA A 59 11.52 -12.17 -8.45
C ALA A 59 10.09 -11.60 -8.50
N LEU A 60 9.87 -10.48 -9.20
CA LEU A 60 8.54 -9.93 -9.43
C LEU A 60 7.80 -10.64 -10.57
N GLN A 61 8.51 -11.20 -11.56
CA GLN A 61 7.90 -12.05 -12.59
C GLN A 61 7.23 -13.27 -11.97
N GLU A 62 7.95 -13.93 -11.06
CA GLU A 62 7.48 -15.14 -10.37
C GLU A 62 6.20 -14.88 -9.59
N ILE A 63 6.17 -13.85 -8.75
CA ILE A 63 4.99 -13.55 -7.92
C ILE A 63 3.78 -13.09 -8.74
N VAL A 64 3.99 -12.47 -9.90
CA VAL A 64 2.91 -12.09 -10.80
C VAL A 64 2.38 -13.32 -11.54
N THR A 65 3.26 -14.21 -12.02
CA THR A 65 2.89 -15.40 -12.79
C THR A 65 2.24 -16.47 -11.91
N GLN A 66 2.75 -16.63 -10.69
CA GLN A 66 2.29 -17.61 -9.71
C GLN A 66 1.97 -16.90 -8.38
N PRO A 67 0.88 -16.12 -8.32
CA PRO A 67 0.56 -15.37 -7.11
C PRO A 67 0.23 -16.33 -5.96
N PRO A 68 0.81 -16.12 -4.76
CA PRO A 68 0.46 -16.91 -3.58
C PRO A 68 -1.04 -16.79 -3.24
N PRO A 69 -1.62 -17.74 -2.48
CA PRO A 69 -3.01 -17.64 -2.01
C PRO A 69 -3.31 -16.31 -1.32
N VAL A 70 -4.54 -15.79 -1.44
CA VAL A 70 -4.95 -14.48 -0.91
C VAL A 70 -4.66 -14.27 0.59
N SER A 71 -4.63 -15.35 1.37
CA SER A 71 -4.35 -15.33 2.81
C SER A 71 -2.85 -15.35 3.15
N SER A 72 -1.98 -15.62 2.18
CA SER A 72 -0.53 -15.66 2.35
C SER A 72 0.07 -14.27 2.56
N TRP A 73 1.29 -14.25 3.08
CA TRP A 73 2.10 -13.06 3.25
C TRP A 73 3.17 -13.01 2.16
N ILE A 74 3.38 -11.84 1.59
CA ILE A 74 4.40 -11.58 0.55
C ILE A 74 5.29 -10.43 1.00
N PRO A 75 6.55 -10.31 0.50
CA PRO A 75 7.41 -9.19 0.84
C PRO A 75 6.74 -7.85 0.52
N GLU A 76 6.70 -6.93 1.49
CA GLU A 76 6.12 -5.59 1.31
C GLU A 76 6.81 -4.87 0.15
N VAL A 77 8.14 -4.98 0.05
CA VAL A 77 8.94 -4.38 -1.03
C VAL A 77 8.47 -4.83 -2.41
N TYR A 78 8.06 -6.10 -2.57
CA TYR A 78 7.59 -6.60 -3.86
C TYR A 78 6.29 -5.94 -4.27
N PHE A 79 5.35 -5.82 -3.34
CA PHE A 79 4.09 -5.15 -3.59
C PHE A 79 4.29 -3.66 -3.91
N ARG A 80 5.15 -2.97 -3.17
CA ARG A 80 5.48 -1.54 -3.40
C ARG A 80 6.19 -1.31 -4.73
N ALA A 81 7.02 -2.24 -5.17
CA ALA A 81 7.64 -2.21 -6.49
C ALA A 81 6.62 -2.45 -7.62
N LEU A 82 5.71 -3.41 -7.45
CA LEU A 82 4.64 -3.68 -8.42
C LEU A 82 3.67 -2.52 -8.56
N LEU A 83 3.27 -1.87 -7.47
CA LEU A 83 2.44 -0.66 -7.50
C LEU A 83 3.08 0.45 -8.35
N ARG A 84 4.40 0.62 -8.26
CA ARG A 84 5.17 1.58 -9.05
C ARG A 84 5.30 1.18 -10.52
N ALA A 85 5.59 -0.09 -10.80
CA ALA A 85 5.58 -0.59 -12.17
C ALA A 85 4.21 -0.43 -12.84
N SER A 86 3.13 -0.66 -12.09
CA SER A 86 1.76 -0.40 -12.53
C SER A 86 1.51 1.10 -12.76
N PHE A 87 1.98 1.96 -11.86
CA PHE A 87 1.92 3.42 -12.02
C PHE A 87 2.58 3.85 -13.33
N ASP A 88 3.84 3.46 -13.54
CA ASP A 88 4.63 3.83 -14.71
C ASP A 88 3.99 3.35 -16.03
N SER A 89 3.25 2.24 -15.99
CA SER A 89 2.67 1.61 -17.19
C SER A 89 1.26 2.10 -17.53
N PHE A 90 0.42 2.29 -16.51
CA PHE A 90 -1.02 2.44 -16.69
C PHE A 90 -1.56 3.79 -16.26
N PHE A 91 -0.78 4.56 -15.50
CA PHE A 91 -1.21 5.84 -14.96
C PHE A 91 -0.35 6.97 -15.53
N ARG A 92 -1.03 7.95 -16.14
CA ARG A 92 -0.40 9.18 -16.62
C ARG A 92 -0.47 10.33 -15.62
N ASP A 93 -1.21 10.12 -14.53
CA ASP A 93 -1.55 11.15 -13.56
C ASP A 93 -1.65 10.52 -12.16
N ARG A 94 -0.94 11.11 -11.21
CA ARG A 94 -0.95 10.74 -9.79
C ARG A 94 -2.35 10.81 -9.19
N ARG A 95 -3.19 11.77 -9.60
CA ARG A 95 -4.57 11.86 -9.09
C ARG A 95 -5.42 10.67 -9.52
N LYS A 96 -5.28 10.22 -10.77
CA LYS A 96 -5.97 9.00 -11.25
C LYS A 96 -5.50 7.75 -10.52
N TYR A 97 -4.20 7.68 -10.23
CA TYR A 97 -3.62 6.60 -9.43
C TYR A 97 -4.20 6.56 -8.00
N VAL A 98 -4.26 7.71 -7.32
CA VAL A 98 -4.84 7.81 -5.97
C VAL A 98 -6.33 7.48 -5.98
N ALA A 99 -7.08 7.97 -6.97
CA ALA A 99 -8.50 7.64 -7.13
C ALA A 99 -8.72 6.14 -7.36
N TRP A 100 -7.90 5.50 -8.21
CA TRP A 100 -7.90 4.05 -8.38
C TRP A 100 -7.56 3.32 -7.06
N GLY A 101 -6.56 3.80 -6.33
CA GLY A 101 -6.14 3.24 -5.05
C GLY A 101 -7.28 3.24 -4.01
N TYR A 102 -8.07 4.33 -3.94
CA TYR A 102 -9.26 4.38 -3.11
C TYR A 102 -10.27 3.28 -3.46
N GLU A 103 -10.60 3.11 -4.75
CA GLU A 103 -11.56 2.09 -5.20
C GLU A 103 -11.02 0.66 -4.99
N ALA A 104 -9.73 0.43 -5.21
CA ALA A 104 -9.09 -0.87 -4.95
C ALA A 104 -9.15 -1.24 -3.47
N GLN A 105 -8.78 -0.31 -2.58
CA GLN A 105 -8.88 -0.51 -1.13
C GLN A 105 -10.33 -0.75 -0.70
N ARG A 106 -11.29 -0.01 -1.26
CA ARG A 106 -12.72 -0.21 -0.99
C ARG A 106 -13.18 -1.61 -1.38
N ARG A 107 -12.80 -2.11 -2.56
CA ARG A 107 -13.12 -3.50 -2.97
C ARG A 107 -12.55 -4.52 -1.99
N VAL A 108 -11.28 -4.41 -1.61
CA VAL A 108 -10.65 -5.36 -0.68
C VAL A 108 -11.32 -5.31 0.69
N LEU A 109 -11.41 -4.14 1.30
CA LEU A 109 -11.87 -4.00 2.68
C LEU A 109 -13.37 -4.29 2.84
N SER A 110 -14.16 -4.14 1.77
CA SER A 110 -15.59 -4.51 1.75
C SER A 110 -15.86 -5.96 1.29
N SER A 111 -14.83 -6.69 0.86
CA SER A 111 -14.97 -8.09 0.43
C SER A 111 -15.44 -8.99 1.58
N PRO A 112 -16.11 -10.13 1.30
CA PRO A 112 -16.54 -11.07 2.33
C PRO A 112 -15.43 -11.54 3.27
N LEU A 113 -14.18 -11.57 2.79
CA LEU A 113 -13.02 -11.96 3.58
C LEU A 113 -12.67 -10.94 4.68
N TYR A 114 -12.80 -9.64 4.40
CA TYR A 114 -12.35 -8.57 5.31
C TYR A 114 -13.47 -7.73 5.92
N ARG A 115 -14.66 -7.74 5.31
CA ARG A 115 -15.83 -7.01 5.80
C ARG A 115 -16.12 -7.25 7.30
N PRO A 116 -16.02 -8.48 7.85
CA PRO A 116 -16.24 -8.71 9.27
C PRO A 116 -15.36 -7.87 10.20
N LEU A 117 -14.16 -7.50 9.77
CA LEU A 117 -13.27 -6.64 10.55
C LEU A 117 -13.87 -5.26 10.80
N PHE A 118 -14.80 -4.78 9.96
CA PHE A 118 -15.35 -3.42 9.99
C PHE A 118 -16.84 -3.36 10.38
N MET A 119 -17.52 -4.51 10.55
CA MET A 119 -18.93 -4.54 10.91
C MET A 119 -19.18 -4.15 12.37
N VAL A 120 -20.25 -3.38 12.62
CA VAL A 120 -20.81 -3.06 13.94
C VAL A 120 -19.79 -2.46 14.92
N MET A 121 -19.16 -1.36 14.50
CA MET A 121 -18.16 -0.63 15.28
C MET A 121 -18.61 0.82 15.44
N SER A 122 -18.48 1.39 16.64
CA SER A 122 -18.40 2.85 16.74
C SER A 122 -17.07 3.33 16.18
N THR A 123 -17.00 4.60 15.75
CA THR A 123 -15.75 5.24 15.32
C THR A 123 -14.65 5.09 16.38
N GLU A 124 -14.98 5.37 17.63
CA GLU A 124 -14.07 5.24 18.79
C GLU A 124 -13.51 3.82 18.96
N ARG A 125 -14.36 2.77 18.88
CA ARG A 125 -13.89 1.38 18.91
C ARG A 125 -13.04 1.05 17.69
N GLY A 126 -13.39 1.60 16.53
CA GLY A 126 -12.65 1.41 15.29
C GLY A 126 -11.22 1.91 15.38
N PHE A 127 -11.02 3.09 15.98
CA PHE A 127 -9.69 3.66 16.20
C PHE A 127 -8.88 2.88 17.24
N ARG A 128 -9.50 2.44 18.33
CA ARG A 128 -8.83 1.56 19.30
C ARG A 128 -8.30 0.26 18.68
N LEU A 129 -8.99 -0.28 17.68
CA LEU A 129 -8.58 -1.51 16.99
C LEU A 129 -7.75 -1.26 15.72
N ALA A 130 -7.36 -0.01 15.43
CA ALA A 130 -6.70 0.33 14.18
C ALA A 130 -5.36 -0.42 14.00
N SER A 131 -4.49 -0.44 15.02
CA SER A 131 -3.22 -1.19 14.95
C SER A 131 -3.44 -2.68 14.71
N SER A 132 -4.33 -3.31 15.47
CA SER A 132 -4.61 -4.74 15.32
C SER A 132 -5.19 -5.07 13.94
N ARG A 133 -6.04 -4.22 13.38
CA ARG A 133 -6.54 -4.39 12.01
C ARG A 133 -5.46 -4.19 10.98
N TRP A 134 -4.60 -3.19 11.17
CA TRP A 134 -3.44 -2.98 10.31
C TRP A 134 -2.55 -4.22 10.25
N GLU A 135 -2.34 -4.89 11.39
CA GLU A 135 -1.58 -6.14 11.50
C GLU A 135 -2.22 -7.34 10.77
N ASN A 136 -3.51 -7.26 10.40
CA ASN A 136 -4.13 -8.28 9.53
C ASN A 136 -3.67 -8.16 8.06
N PHE A 137 -3.16 -6.98 7.68
CA PHE A 137 -2.73 -6.66 6.32
C PHE A 137 -1.23 -6.48 6.19
N HIS A 138 -0.55 -6.04 7.25
CA HIS A 138 0.87 -5.68 7.24
C HIS A 138 1.62 -6.30 8.42
N LYS A 139 2.89 -6.64 8.19
CA LYS A 139 3.87 -7.03 9.21
C LYS A 139 5.12 -6.19 9.04
N GLY A 140 5.78 -5.85 10.14
CA GLY A 140 7.01 -5.05 10.12
C GLY A 140 6.81 -3.56 9.81
N VAL A 141 5.56 -3.13 9.64
CA VAL A 141 5.13 -1.73 9.55
C VAL A 141 4.13 -1.50 10.67
N SER A 142 4.38 -0.55 11.57
CA SER A 142 3.45 -0.22 12.66
C SER A 142 2.41 0.81 12.20
N LEU A 143 1.27 0.84 12.88
CA LEU A 143 0.29 1.91 12.75
C LEU A 143 -0.15 2.35 14.14
N THR A 144 0.01 3.64 14.43
CA THR A 144 -0.50 4.29 15.64
C THR A 144 -1.50 5.38 15.27
N VAL A 145 -2.52 5.56 16.12
CA VAL A 145 -3.51 6.62 15.97
C VAL A 145 -3.46 7.53 17.20
N HIS A 146 -3.20 8.81 16.97
CA HIS A 146 -3.33 9.86 17.99
C HIS A 146 -4.66 10.57 17.80
N MET A 147 -5.65 10.24 18.63
CA MET A 147 -6.99 10.83 18.56
C MET A 147 -6.99 12.28 19.01
N GLY A 148 -7.74 13.12 18.30
CA GLY A 148 -8.12 14.47 18.71
C GLY A 148 -9.64 14.64 18.69
N GLU A 149 -10.12 15.86 18.96
CA GLU A 149 -11.57 16.13 19.11
C GLU A 149 -12.38 15.93 17.82
N ARG A 150 -11.79 16.22 16.65
CA ARG A 150 -12.47 16.21 15.33
C ARG A 150 -11.76 15.36 14.29
N GLY A 151 -10.88 14.47 14.74
CA GLY A 151 -9.97 13.76 13.85
C GLY A 151 -8.98 12.90 14.60
N GLY A 152 -8.03 12.35 13.86
CA GLY A 152 -6.89 11.64 14.42
C GLY A 152 -5.68 11.78 13.51
N ARG A 153 -4.50 11.83 14.10
CA ARG A 153 -3.25 11.68 13.34
C ARG A 153 -2.91 10.21 13.23
N ILE A 154 -2.78 9.73 12.00
CA ILE A 154 -2.31 8.38 11.71
C ILE A 154 -0.81 8.46 11.51
N VAL A 155 -0.07 7.61 12.21
CA VAL A 155 1.38 7.52 12.11
C VAL A 155 1.74 6.08 11.76
N PHE A 156 2.58 5.91 10.77
CA PHE A 156 3.18 4.63 10.42
C PHE A 156 4.67 4.70 10.65
N GLU A 157 5.25 3.63 11.15
CA GLU A 157 6.70 3.50 11.31
C GLU A 157 7.19 2.25 10.61
N PHE A 158 8.34 2.37 9.97
CA PHE A 158 8.90 1.33 9.10
C PHE A 158 10.42 1.48 8.96
N PRO A 159 11.12 0.43 8.52
CA PRO A 159 12.52 0.53 8.15
C PRO A 159 12.77 1.53 7.02
N ALA A 160 13.94 2.17 7.01
CA ALA A 160 14.23 3.29 6.14
C ALA A 160 13.80 3.11 4.67
N HIS A 161 13.02 4.06 4.16
CA HIS A 161 12.53 4.15 2.78
C HIS A 161 11.64 2.98 2.31
N LEU A 162 11.17 2.11 3.20
CA LEU A 162 10.24 1.03 2.84
C LEU A 162 8.95 1.58 2.22
N LEU A 163 8.43 2.67 2.77
CA LEU A 163 7.30 3.41 2.23
C LEU A 163 7.77 4.84 1.92
N THR A 164 7.24 5.41 0.83
CA THR A 164 7.49 6.82 0.49
C THR A 164 6.21 7.64 0.41
N LEU A 165 6.29 8.96 0.17
CA LEU A 165 5.13 9.83 0.00
C LEU A 165 4.20 9.35 -1.12
N PHE A 166 4.76 8.65 -2.11
CA PHE A 166 4.00 7.97 -3.15
C PHE A 166 3.06 6.91 -2.57
N ASP A 167 3.57 6.09 -1.63
CA ASP A 167 2.79 5.06 -0.96
C ASP A 167 1.83 5.64 0.07
N LEU A 168 2.21 6.73 0.74
CA LEU A 168 1.40 7.37 1.79
C LEU A 168 0.02 7.77 1.26
N GLU A 169 -0.05 8.41 0.09
CA GLU A 169 -1.34 8.87 -0.46
C GLU A 169 -2.33 7.71 -0.65
N VAL A 170 -1.88 6.61 -1.27
CA VAL A 170 -2.73 5.43 -1.49
C VAL A 170 -3.00 4.67 -0.19
N THR A 171 -2.03 4.63 0.72
CA THR A 171 -2.21 4.00 2.03
C THR A 171 -3.26 4.76 2.85
N MET A 172 -3.24 6.09 2.81
CA MET A 172 -4.24 6.92 3.46
C MET A 172 -5.62 6.82 2.80
N CYS A 173 -5.72 6.47 1.51
CA CYS A 173 -7.00 6.07 0.93
C CYS A 173 -7.56 4.82 1.61
N GLY A 174 -6.73 3.82 1.92
CA GLY A 174 -7.12 2.64 2.69
C GLY A 174 -7.62 2.99 4.09
N ILE A 175 -6.93 3.90 4.79
CA ILE A 175 -7.38 4.40 6.09
C ILE A 175 -8.72 5.14 5.98
N ARG A 176 -8.86 6.02 4.99
CA ARG A 176 -10.12 6.70 4.71
C ARG A 176 -11.27 5.71 4.52
N VAL A 177 -11.09 4.71 3.66
CA VAL A 177 -12.08 3.65 3.41
C VAL A 177 -12.42 2.91 4.71
N ALA A 178 -11.42 2.54 5.51
CA ALA A 178 -11.65 1.85 6.78
C ALA A 178 -12.50 2.68 7.76
N ILE A 179 -12.27 4.00 7.82
CA ILE A 179 -13.03 4.94 8.65
C ILE A 179 -14.47 5.11 8.11
N GLU A 180 -14.65 5.18 6.79
CA GLU A 180 -15.97 5.21 6.16
C GLU A 180 -16.77 3.91 6.41
N LEU A 181 -16.10 2.75 6.36
CA LEU A 181 -16.73 1.43 6.60
C LEU A 181 -17.23 1.24 8.04
N ILE A 182 -16.63 1.94 9.03
CA ILE A 182 -17.11 1.95 10.42
C ILE A 182 -18.13 3.06 10.69
N GLY A 183 -18.62 3.74 9.65
CA GLY A 183 -19.80 4.62 9.70
C GLY A 183 -19.53 6.12 9.75
N ALA A 184 -18.27 6.56 9.72
CA ALA A 184 -17.94 7.99 9.65
C ALA A 184 -18.30 8.58 8.29
N ARG A 185 -18.62 9.88 8.24
CA ARG A 185 -18.96 10.60 7.01
C ARG A 185 -17.99 11.74 6.76
N ASP A 186 -18.00 12.24 5.52
CA ASP A 186 -17.18 13.38 5.08
C ASP A 186 -15.69 13.23 5.46
N VAL A 187 -15.16 12.00 5.33
CA VAL A 187 -13.79 11.69 5.74
C VAL A 187 -12.80 12.37 4.81
N GLN A 188 -11.93 13.20 5.38
CA GLN A 188 -10.88 13.92 4.67
C GLN A 188 -9.50 13.48 5.17
N VAL A 189 -8.54 13.47 4.25
CA VAL A 189 -7.12 13.24 4.53
C VAL A 189 -6.36 14.51 4.19
N SER A 190 -5.51 14.97 5.11
CA SER A 190 -4.69 16.17 4.93
C SER A 190 -3.36 16.04 5.66
N GLU A 191 -2.50 17.06 5.56
CA GLU A 191 -1.24 17.17 6.30
C GLU A 191 -0.36 15.92 6.21
N LEU A 192 -0.15 15.46 4.97
CA LEU A 192 0.72 14.34 4.67
C LEU A 192 2.17 14.73 4.93
N ALA A 193 2.89 13.91 5.71
CA ALA A 193 4.30 14.09 6.00
C ALA A 193 5.04 12.75 5.91
N GLU A 194 6.28 12.80 5.43
CA GLU A 194 7.19 11.65 5.33
C GLU A 194 8.56 12.04 5.89
N ASN A 195 9.21 11.10 6.56
CA ASN A 195 10.66 11.03 6.65
C ASN A 195 11.13 9.60 6.34
N ALA A 196 12.44 9.34 6.47
CA ALA A 196 13.02 8.05 6.11
C ALA A 196 12.34 6.84 6.78
N THR A 197 11.88 6.94 8.03
CA THR A 197 11.40 5.78 8.81
C THR A 197 9.95 5.91 9.29
N SER A 198 9.25 6.96 8.88
CA SER A 198 7.87 7.17 9.28
C SER A 198 7.13 8.05 8.28
N MET A 199 5.82 7.87 8.26
CA MET A 199 4.91 8.73 7.53
C MET A 199 3.68 9.00 8.38
N SER A 200 3.03 10.14 8.14
CA SER A 200 1.82 10.49 8.87
C SER A 200 0.83 11.27 8.01
N GLY A 201 -0.43 11.23 8.41
CA GLY A 201 -1.49 12.03 7.82
C GLY A 201 -2.56 12.34 8.85
N LEU A 202 -3.19 13.50 8.71
CA LEU A 202 -4.35 13.89 9.49
C LEU A 202 -5.61 13.36 8.82
N VAL A 203 -6.45 12.66 9.57
CA VAL A 203 -7.80 12.28 9.16
C VAL A 203 -8.83 13.06 9.98
N THR A 204 -9.83 13.61 9.31
CA THR A 204 -10.97 14.30 9.94
C THR A 204 -12.27 13.75 9.38
N TRP A 205 -13.35 13.75 10.17
CA TRP A 205 -14.66 13.26 9.74
C TRP A 205 -15.80 14.00 10.45
N ARG A 206 -17.03 13.78 9.98
CA ARG A 206 -18.29 14.19 10.61
C ARG A 206 -19.12 13.00 11.05
#